data_AF-A0A9W9THP4-F1
#
_entry.id   AF-A0A9W9THP4-F1
#
_cell.length_a   1.000
_cell.length_b   1.000
_cell.length_c   1.000
_cell.angle_alpha   90.00
_cell.angle_beta   90.00
_cell.angle_gamma   90.00
#
_symmetry.space_group_name_H-M   'P 1'
#
loop_
_entity.id
_entity.type
_entity.pdbx_description
1 polymer ?
#
loop_
_entity_poly.entity_id
_entity_poly.type
_entity_poly.pdbx_seq_one_letter_code
_entity_poly.pdbx_strand_id
1 'polypeptide(L)'
;MPSLSLSPYWASDILALIQTSFLTKHGNGKLVLSPDHSNYADYLFRLHHVNGTLQPALNSTLIPKEGDMMVEAMKVRLSRSLTMMETQLSKTRYIAADEFTAADCMMLFPWTTFRLFVPFSLEGYPNIVAYLQRIAEREAYRVAMEKADPGLERPISAVVIPVKSE
;
A
#
# COMPACT_ATOMS: atom_id res chain seq x y z
N MET A 1 0.99 18.50 33.82
CA MET A 1 0.02 18.05 32.80
C MET A 1 0.58 16.81 32.13
N PRO A 2 -0.14 15.67 32.08
CA PRO A 2 0.39 14.48 31.42
C PRO A 2 0.45 14.76 29.91
N SER A 3 1.62 14.63 29.33
CA SER A 3 1.80 14.67 27.87
C SER A 3 1.06 13.47 27.29
N LEU A 4 -0.08 13.73 26.65
CA LEU A 4 -0.73 12.77 25.76
C LEU A 4 0.25 12.46 24.62
N SER A 5 1.06 11.43 24.79
CA SER A 5 1.76 10.82 23.68
C SER A 5 0.70 10.18 22.80
N LEU A 6 0.32 10.88 21.73
CA LEU A 6 -0.54 10.33 20.69
C LEU A 6 0.17 9.08 20.16
N SER A 7 -0.37 7.92 20.52
CA SER A 7 0.11 6.65 20.02
C SER A 7 0.00 6.66 18.48
N PRO A 8 1.03 6.22 17.74
CA PRO A 8 1.10 6.38 16.28
C PRO A 8 -0.08 5.73 15.53
N TYR A 9 -0.78 4.79 16.17
CA TYR A 9 -1.97 4.13 15.62
C TYR A 9 -3.17 5.07 15.46
N TRP A 10 -3.31 6.11 16.30
CA TRP A 10 -4.46 7.03 16.23
C TRP A 10 -4.33 8.03 15.08
N ALA A 11 -3.11 8.40 14.71
CA ALA A 11 -2.84 9.30 13.59
C ALA A 11 -3.11 8.62 12.22
N SER A 12 -2.79 7.34 12.08
CA SER A 12 -3.05 6.58 10.85
C SER A 12 -4.54 6.39 10.58
N ASP A 13 -5.33 6.15 11.63
CA ASP A 13 -6.78 5.97 11.51
C ASP A 13 -7.49 7.29 11.19
N ILE A 14 -7.06 8.41 11.78
CA ILE A 14 -7.59 9.75 11.45
C ILE A 14 -7.25 10.13 10.01
N LEU A 15 -6.04 9.82 9.52
CA LEU A 15 -5.66 10.10 8.13
C LEU A 15 -6.52 9.29 7.14
N ALA A 16 -6.75 8.01 7.43
CA ALA A 16 -7.64 7.16 6.62
C ALA A 16 -9.07 7.71 6.60
N LEU A 17 -9.60 8.12 7.75
CA LEU A 17 -10.94 8.72 7.87
C LEU A 17 -11.06 10.07 7.14
N ILE A 18 -10.03 10.92 7.21
CA ILE A 18 -10.00 12.19 6.48
C ILE A 18 -9.96 11.91 4.97
N GLN A 19 -9.18 10.92 4.53
CA GLN A 19 -9.10 10.54 3.12
C GLN A 19 -10.43 9.98 2.59
N THR A 20 -11.08 9.06 3.32
CA THR A 20 -12.40 8.54 2.90
C THR A 20 -13.46 9.61 2.94
N SER A 21 -13.45 10.50 3.94
CA SER A 21 -14.40 11.62 4.01
C SER A 21 -14.20 12.61 2.86
N PHE A 22 -12.95 12.93 2.51
CA PHE A 22 -12.63 13.77 1.36
C PHE A 22 -13.06 13.12 0.04
N LEU A 23 -12.74 11.84 -0.17
CA LEU A 23 -13.13 11.10 -1.37
C LEU A 23 -14.65 10.93 -1.49
N THR A 24 -15.34 10.72 -0.37
CA THR A 24 -16.81 10.62 -0.36
C THR A 24 -17.43 11.97 -0.71
N LYS A 25 -16.93 13.07 -0.11
CA LYS A 25 -17.48 14.41 -0.30
C LYS A 25 -17.12 15.04 -1.66
N HIS A 26 -15.92 14.82 -2.16
CA HIS A 26 -15.40 15.49 -3.36
C HIS A 26 -15.20 14.54 -4.56
N GLY A 27 -15.12 13.23 -4.33
CA GLY A 27 -15.02 12.21 -5.38
C GLY A 27 -16.37 11.73 -5.92
N ASN A 28 -17.50 12.24 -5.41
CA ASN A 28 -18.85 11.82 -5.79
C ASN A 28 -19.06 10.30 -5.64
N GLY A 29 -18.54 9.72 -4.54
CA GLY A 29 -18.56 8.28 -4.28
C GLY A 29 -17.56 7.45 -5.08
N LYS A 30 -16.74 8.06 -5.96
CA LYS A 30 -15.68 7.32 -6.67
C LYS A 30 -14.59 6.91 -5.68
N LEU A 31 -14.04 5.71 -5.88
CA LEU A 31 -12.98 5.09 -5.07
C LEU A 31 -13.40 4.63 -3.65
N VAL A 32 -14.68 4.75 -3.29
CA VAL A 32 -15.20 4.29 -2.00
C VAL A 32 -16.31 3.28 -2.31
N LEU A 33 -16.28 2.12 -1.67
CA LEU A 33 -17.40 1.18 -1.79
C LEU A 33 -18.59 1.69 -0.96
N SER A 34 -19.81 1.48 -1.46
CA SER A 34 -21.02 1.78 -0.68
C SER A 34 -21.03 0.97 0.62
N PRO A 35 -21.55 1.51 1.74
CA PRO A 35 -21.79 0.72 2.96
C PRO A 35 -22.60 -0.56 2.74
N ASP A 36 -23.48 -0.57 1.74
CA ASP A 36 -24.30 -1.74 1.38
C ASP A 36 -23.58 -2.75 0.47
N HIS A 37 -22.34 -2.45 0.05
CA HIS A 37 -21.56 -3.33 -0.81
C HIS A 37 -21.09 -4.57 -0.03
N SER A 38 -21.17 -5.76 -0.63
CA SER A 38 -20.80 -7.02 0.04
C SER A 38 -19.36 -7.03 0.58
N ASN A 39 -18.45 -6.35 -0.13
CA ASN A 39 -17.03 -6.24 0.25
C ASN A 39 -16.70 -4.97 1.03
N TYR A 40 -17.68 -4.22 1.55
CA TYR A 40 -17.42 -2.95 2.25
C TYR A 40 -16.54 -3.12 3.50
N ALA A 41 -16.79 -4.18 4.28
CA ALA A 41 -15.99 -4.50 5.46
C ALA A 41 -14.53 -4.82 5.08
N ASP A 42 -14.33 -5.59 4.02
CA ASP A 42 -12.99 -5.90 3.50
C ASP A 42 -12.30 -4.63 2.99
N TYR A 43 -13.02 -3.76 2.26
CA TYR A 43 -12.50 -2.47 1.84
C TYR A 43 -11.99 -1.62 3.01
N LEU A 44 -12.81 -1.44 4.05
CA LEU A 44 -12.39 -0.69 5.23
C LEU A 44 -11.18 -1.34 5.91
N PHE A 45 -11.23 -2.65 6.14
CA PHE A 45 -10.11 -3.37 6.74
C PHE A 45 -8.81 -3.15 5.96
N ARG A 46 -8.84 -3.31 4.63
CA ARG A 46 -7.65 -3.20 3.78
C ARG A 46 -7.11 -1.77 3.74
N LEU A 47 -8.00 -0.78 3.69
CA LEU A 47 -7.64 0.63 3.76
C LEU A 47 -6.86 0.95 5.05
N HIS A 48 -7.39 0.52 6.20
CA HIS A 48 -6.74 0.72 7.50
C HIS A 48 -5.48 -0.14 7.66
N HIS A 49 -5.45 -1.36 7.12
CA HIS A 49 -4.28 -2.24 7.17
C HIS A 49 -3.05 -1.59 6.52
N VAL A 50 -3.22 -0.92 5.38
CA VAL A 50 -2.11 -0.21 4.71
C VAL A 50 -1.52 0.86 5.62
N ASN A 51 -2.36 1.74 6.18
CA ASN A 51 -1.91 2.87 6.99
C ASN A 51 -1.45 2.48 8.40
N GLY A 52 -2.17 1.57 9.05
CA GLY A 52 -1.95 1.22 10.46
C GLY A 52 -0.94 0.10 10.68
N THR A 53 -0.65 -0.72 9.65
CA THR A 53 0.23 -1.89 9.79
C THR A 53 1.36 -1.90 8.78
N LEU A 54 1.06 -1.89 7.47
CA LEU A 54 2.08 -2.11 6.44
C LEU A 54 3.07 -0.95 6.36
N GLN A 55 2.58 0.28 6.19
CA GLN A 55 3.44 1.44 6.02
C GLN A 55 4.28 1.77 7.27
N PRO A 56 3.76 1.68 8.51
CA PRO A 56 4.57 1.82 9.71
C PRO A 56 5.68 0.76 9.82
N ALA A 57 5.36 -0.51 9.49
CA ALA A 57 6.36 -1.58 9.51
C ALA A 57 7.50 -1.29 8.51
N LEU A 58 7.14 -0.88 7.29
CA LEU A 58 8.10 -0.48 6.27
C LEU A 58 8.93 0.74 6.72
N ASN A 59 8.31 1.79 7.25
CA ASN A 59 9.01 3.00 7.69
C ASN A 59 10.06 2.71 8.78
N SER A 60 9.76 1.80 9.72
CA SER A 60 10.74 1.42 10.74
C SER A 60 11.95 0.66 10.21
N THR A 61 11.94 0.23 8.94
CA THR A 61 13.09 -0.42 8.30
C THR A 61 14.01 0.56 7.53
N LEU A 62 13.66 1.85 7.44
CA LEU A 62 14.46 2.85 6.70
C LEU A 62 15.81 3.17 7.33
N ILE A 63 15.93 3.04 8.66
CA ILE A 63 17.20 3.22 9.38
C ILE A 63 17.51 1.91 10.09
N PRO A 64 17.96 0.88 9.36
CA PRO A 64 18.25 -0.40 9.97
C PRO A 64 19.47 -0.26 10.88
N LYS A 65 19.32 -0.68 12.14
CA LYS A 65 20.47 -0.92 13.02
C LYS A 65 20.79 -2.40 12.97
N GLU A 66 22.06 -2.72 12.83
CA GLU A 66 22.51 -4.12 12.79
C GLU A 66 22.15 -4.82 14.11
N GLY A 67 21.53 -6.00 14.02
CA GLY A 67 21.02 -6.73 15.19
C GLY A 67 19.72 -6.20 15.81
N ASP A 68 19.02 -5.26 15.16
CA ASP A 68 17.76 -4.73 15.68
C ASP A 68 16.61 -5.74 15.53
N MET A 69 16.21 -6.34 16.66
CA MET A 69 15.07 -7.27 16.71
C MET A 69 13.77 -6.64 16.17
N MET A 70 13.64 -5.32 16.20
CA MET A 70 12.50 -4.63 15.61
C MET A 70 12.47 -4.81 14.09
N VAL A 71 13.61 -4.66 13.39
CA VAL A 71 13.70 -4.82 11.93
C VAL A 71 13.30 -6.23 11.51
N GLU A 72 13.78 -7.26 12.22
CA GLU A 72 13.41 -8.65 11.95
C GLU A 72 11.93 -8.93 12.22
N ALA A 73 11.38 -8.40 13.32
CA ALA A 73 9.94 -8.48 13.58
C ALA A 73 9.11 -7.81 12.48
N MET A 74 9.59 -6.71 11.90
CA MET A 74 8.91 -6.01 10.81
C MET A 74 9.00 -6.75 9.48
N LYS A 75 10.13 -7.40 9.16
CA LYS A 75 10.22 -8.31 8.00
C LYS A 75 9.19 -9.43 8.10
N VAL A 76 9.03 -10.04 9.27
CA VAL A 76 7.99 -11.06 9.49
C VAL A 76 6.58 -10.49 9.27
N ARG A 77 6.30 -9.27 9.74
CA ARG A 77 5.01 -8.60 9.50
C ARG A 77 4.78 -8.30 8.02
N LEU A 78 5.81 -7.85 7.31
CA LEU A 78 5.76 -7.62 5.86
C LEU A 78 5.41 -8.92 5.13
N SER A 79 6.12 -10.02 5.40
CA SER A 79 5.84 -11.32 4.76
C SER A 79 4.41 -11.78 5.01
N ARG A 80 3.90 -11.67 6.24
CA ARG A 80 2.49 -11.99 6.56
C ARG A 80 1.52 -11.12 5.78
N SER A 81 1.80 -9.82 5.66
CA SER A 81 0.99 -8.90 4.88
C SER A 81 0.99 -9.28 3.40
N LEU A 82 2.13 -9.66 2.83
CA LEU A 82 2.24 -10.10 1.44
C LEU A 82 1.44 -11.38 1.20
N THR A 83 1.58 -12.40 2.07
CA THR A 83 0.79 -13.65 1.96
C THR A 83 -0.72 -13.39 2.04
N MET A 84 -1.15 -12.54 2.97
CA MET A 84 -2.56 -12.19 3.12
C MET A 84 -3.10 -11.50 1.85
N MET A 85 -2.35 -10.55 1.29
CA MET A 85 -2.78 -9.82 0.11
C MET A 85 -2.69 -10.64 -1.17
N GLU A 86 -1.71 -11.52 -1.30
CA GLU A 86 -1.62 -12.49 -2.38
C GLU A 86 -2.85 -13.40 -2.42
N THR A 87 -3.27 -13.89 -1.24
CA THR A 87 -4.50 -14.69 -1.10
C THR A 87 -5.76 -13.88 -1.41
N GLN A 88 -5.76 -12.57 -1.16
CA GLN A 88 -6.87 -11.70 -1.51
C GLN A 88 -6.95 -11.49 -3.03
N LEU A 89 -5.83 -11.19 -3.66
CA LEU A 89 -5.75 -10.90 -5.10
C LEU A 89 -5.96 -12.13 -5.99
N SER A 90 -5.96 -13.34 -5.41
CA SER A 90 -6.45 -14.53 -6.11
C SER A 90 -7.98 -14.59 -6.19
N LYS A 91 -8.69 -13.79 -5.39
CA LYS A 91 -10.16 -13.76 -5.29
C LYS A 91 -10.78 -12.52 -5.89
N THR A 92 -10.11 -11.39 -5.82
CA THR A 92 -10.61 -10.09 -6.30
C THR A 92 -9.66 -9.45 -7.28
N ARG A 93 -10.19 -8.68 -8.24
CA ARG A 93 -9.36 -7.99 -9.24
C ARG A 93 -8.46 -6.90 -8.65
N TYR A 94 -8.93 -6.25 -7.60
CA TYR A 94 -8.27 -5.17 -6.85
C TYR A 94 -8.19 -5.52 -5.36
N ILE A 95 -7.55 -4.67 -4.55
CA ILE A 95 -7.19 -4.96 -3.15
C ILE A 95 -8.40 -5.32 -2.28
N ALA A 96 -9.56 -4.73 -2.56
CA ALA A 96 -10.77 -4.91 -1.74
C ALA A 96 -11.93 -5.57 -2.48
N ALA A 97 -12.04 -5.38 -3.79
CA ALA A 97 -13.18 -5.82 -4.60
C ALA A 97 -12.79 -5.90 -6.08
N ASP A 98 -13.77 -6.05 -6.97
CA ASP A 98 -13.53 -5.99 -8.41
C ASP A 98 -13.52 -4.55 -8.94
N GLU A 99 -13.95 -3.58 -8.14
CA GLU A 99 -13.78 -2.15 -8.36
C GLU A 99 -12.45 -1.63 -7.80
N PHE A 100 -11.88 -0.64 -8.50
CA PHE A 100 -10.70 0.08 -8.02
C PHE A 100 -11.10 1.13 -6.98
N THR A 101 -10.42 1.13 -5.83
CA THR A 101 -10.78 1.90 -4.65
C THR A 101 -9.60 2.70 -4.06
N ALA A 102 -9.88 3.46 -3.01
CA ALA A 102 -8.86 4.17 -2.23
C ALA A 102 -7.83 3.21 -1.61
N ALA A 103 -8.21 1.97 -1.31
CA ALA A 103 -7.30 0.96 -0.79
C ALA A 103 -6.18 0.66 -1.80
N ASP A 104 -6.50 0.64 -3.09
CA ASP A 104 -5.52 0.46 -4.16
C ASP A 104 -4.59 1.67 -4.26
N CYS A 105 -5.13 2.89 -4.23
CA CYS A 105 -4.32 4.12 -4.24
C CYS A 105 -3.29 4.14 -3.11
N MET A 106 -3.68 3.67 -1.92
CA MET A 106 -2.80 3.65 -0.75
C MET A 106 -1.78 2.51 -0.82
N MET A 107 -2.17 1.33 -1.35
CA MET A 107 -1.29 0.17 -1.43
C MET A 107 -0.11 0.34 -2.41
N LEU A 108 -0.28 1.17 -3.44
CA LEU A 108 0.72 1.29 -4.50
C LEU A 108 2.08 1.77 -4.00
N PHE A 109 2.11 2.80 -3.16
CA PHE A 109 3.38 3.36 -2.69
C PHE A 109 4.24 2.35 -1.92
N PRO A 110 3.71 1.62 -0.91
CA PRO A 110 4.42 0.53 -0.23
C PRO A 110 5.00 -0.54 -1.15
N TRP A 111 4.32 -0.90 -2.24
CA TRP A 111 4.73 -2.00 -3.12
C TRP A 111 5.50 -1.57 -4.37
N THR A 112 5.60 -0.27 -4.65
CA THR A 112 6.42 0.23 -5.75
C THR A 112 7.57 1.08 -5.23
N THR A 113 7.34 2.35 -4.93
CA THR A 113 8.42 3.31 -4.69
C THR A 113 9.09 3.07 -3.34
N PHE A 114 8.38 2.53 -2.35
CA PHE A 114 9.04 2.17 -1.08
C PHE A 114 10.15 1.14 -1.28
N ARG A 115 10.01 0.25 -2.27
CA ARG A 115 11.02 -0.76 -2.61
C ARG A 115 12.32 -0.19 -3.16
N LEU A 116 12.33 1.08 -3.57
CA LEU A 116 13.55 1.80 -3.95
C LEU A 116 14.38 2.20 -2.71
N PHE A 117 13.73 2.39 -1.55
CA PHE A 117 14.41 2.73 -0.29
C PHE A 117 14.74 1.48 0.54
N VAL A 118 13.80 0.52 0.58
CA VAL A 118 13.98 -0.76 1.29
C VAL A 118 13.69 -1.89 0.30
N PRO A 119 14.71 -2.42 -0.38
CA PRO A 119 14.51 -3.48 -1.36
C PRO A 119 13.94 -4.75 -0.72
N PHE A 120 12.82 -5.23 -1.27
CA PHE A 120 12.28 -6.55 -0.99
C PHE A 120 11.74 -7.19 -2.28
N SER A 121 11.83 -8.52 -2.33
CA SER A 121 11.33 -9.32 -3.46
C SER A 121 9.84 -9.59 -3.31
N LEU A 122 9.14 -9.63 -4.45
CA LEU A 122 7.77 -10.10 -4.60
C LEU A 122 7.73 -11.47 -5.32
N GLU A 123 8.88 -12.16 -5.45
CA GLU A 123 8.91 -13.54 -5.89
C GLU A 123 8.07 -14.43 -4.96
N GLY A 124 7.31 -15.35 -5.55
CA GLY A 124 6.33 -16.15 -4.83
C GLY A 124 4.97 -15.47 -4.62
N TYR A 125 4.79 -14.22 -5.07
CA TYR A 125 3.52 -13.50 -5.00
C TYR A 125 3.00 -13.09 -6.40
N PRO A 126 2.66 -14.06 -7.27
CA PRO A 126 2.27 -13.79 -8.66
C PRO A 126 1.01 -12.93 -8.79
N ASN A 127 0.03 -13.04 -7.89
CA ASN A 127 -1.18 -12.22 -7.95
C ASN A 127 -0.88 -10.76 -7.61
N ILE A 128 0.02 -10.49 -6.66
CA ILE A 128 0.53 -9.13 -6.40
C ILE A 128 1.23 -8.56 -7.64
N VAL A 129 2.11 -9.32 -8.28
CA VAL A 129 2.82 -8.85 -9.48
C VAL A 129 1.84 -8.58 -10.63
N ALA A 130 0.88 -9.47 -10.87
CA ALA A 130 -0.16 -9.28 -11.89
C ALA A 130 -1.06 -8.07 -11.59
N TYR A 131 -1.37 -7.82 -10.32
CA TYR A 131 -2.07 -6.62 -9.87
C TYR A 131 -1.27 -5.35 -10.18
N LEU A 132 0.03 -5.31 -9.86
CA LEU A 132 0.87 -4.13 -10.13
C LEU A 132 0.98 -3.84 -11.63
N GLN A 133 1.13 -4.88 -12.46
CA GLN A 133 1.13 -4.74 -13.93
C GLN A 133 -0.20 -4.15 -14.43
N ARG A 134 -1.32 -4.68 -13.94
CA ARG A 134 -2.66 -4.16 -14.28
C ARG A 134 -2.84 -2.70 -13.87
N ILE A 135 -2.25 -2.27 -12.75
CA ILE A 135 -2.28 -0.87 -12.34
C ILE A 135 -1.41 0.00 -13.25
N ALA A 136 -0.22 -0.47 -13.62
CA ALA A 136 0.70 0.24 -14.49
C ALA A 136 0.10 0.53 -15.89
N GLU A 137 -0.80 -0.32 -16.37
CA GLU A 137 -1.53 -0.14 -17.63
C GLU A 137 -2.60 0.97 -17.58
N ARG A 138 -3.05 1.39 -16.39
CA ARG A 138 -4.11 2.40 -16.26
C ARG A 138 -3.60 3.77 -16.68
N GLU A 139 -4.29 4.43 -17.61
CA GLU A 139 -3.98 5.79 -18.04
C GLU A 139 -3.87 6.76 -16.86
N ALA A 140 -4.82 6.71 -15.92
CA ALA A 140 -4.81 7.53 -14.72
C ALA A 140 -3.55 7.34 -13.86
N TYR A 141 -3.01 6.12 -13.79
CA TYR A 141 -1.76 5.85 -13.08
C TYR A 141 -0.57 6.46 -13.82
N ARG A 142 -0.47 6.26 -15.14
CA ARG A 142 0.62 6.83 -15.96
C ARG A 142 0.66 8.36 -15.88
N VAL A 143 -0.51 9.00 -16.01
CA VAL A 143 -0.62 10.46 -15.88
C VAL A 143 -0.25 10.93 -14.47
N ALA A 144 -0.65 10.20 -13.43
CA ALA A 144 -0.29 10.55 -12.06
C ALA A 144 1.22 10.42 -11.81
N MET A 145 1.84 9.35 -12.31
CA MET A 145 3.29 9.13 -12.14
C MET A 145 4.11 10.16 -12.91
N GLU A 146 3.74 10.47 -14.15
CA GLU A 146 4.42 11.49 -14.96
C GLU A 146 4.36 12.88 -14.32
N LYS A 147 3.27 13.21 -13.62
CA LYS A 147 3.15 14.48 -12.89
C LYS A 147 3.89 14.49 -11.56
N ALA A 148 3.97 13.34 -10.88
CA ALA A 148 4.57 13.24 -9.56
C ALA A 148 6.09 13.19 -9.65
N ASP A 149 6.63 12.25 -10.43
CA ASP A 149 8.07 11.99 -10.57
C ASP A 149 8.39 11.68 -12.05
N PRO A 150 8.50 12.70 -12.93
CA PRO A 150 8.79 12.48 -14.36
C PRO A 150 10.06 11.64 -14.56
N GLY A 151 9.97 10.59 -15.37
CA GLY A 151 11.09 9.71 -15.71
C GLY A 151 11.49 8.67 -14.65
N LEU A 152 10.80 8.61 -13.49
CA LEU A 152 11.09 7.60 -12.48
C LEU A 152 10.46 6.24 -12.86
N GLU A 153 11.29 5.23 -13.12
CA GLU A 153 10.82 3.86 -13.29
C GLU A 153 10.40 3.23 -11.96
N ARG A 154 9.12 2.83 -11.86
CA ARG A 154 8.57 2.21 -10.65
C ARG A 154 8.82 0.69 -10.66
N PRO A 155 9.20 0.08 -9.52
CA PRO A 155 9.34 -1.38 -9.42
C PRO A 155 7.98 -2.10 -9.53
N ILE A 156 7.54 -2.41 -10.75
CA ILE A 156 6.30 -3.14 -11.04
C ILE A 156 6.52 -4.66 -11.07
N SER A 157 7.76 -5.12 -11.29
CA SER A 157 8.11 -6.53 -11.38
C SER A 157 8.42 -7.16 -10.01
N ALA A 158 8.57 -8.49 -10.01
CA ALA A 158 8.86 -9.26 -8.81
C ALA A 158 10.15 -8.81 -8.11
N VAL A 159 11.16 -8.40 -8.86
CA VAL A 159 12.46 -7.95 -8.35
C VAL A 159 12.64 -6.46 -8.57
N VAL A 160 13.35 -5.80 -7.66
CA VAL A 160 13.81 -4.43 -7.91
C VAL A 160 15.09 -4.56 -8.73
N ILE A 161 15.03 -4.21 -10.02
CA ILE A 161 16.26 -4.07 -10.81
C ILE A 161 16.87 -2.73 -10.41
N PRO A 162 18.12 -2.69 -9.89
CA PRO A 162 18.77 -1.43 -9.59
C PRO A 162 18.87 -0.60 -10.86
N VAL A 163 18.40 0.66 -10.81
CA VAL A 163 18.73 1.63 -11.85
C VAL A 163 20.26 1.75 -11.85
N LYS A 164 20.90 1.46 -12.98
CA LYS A 164 22.35 1.64 -13.12
C LYS A 164 22.66 3.11 -12.78
N SER A 165 23.41 3.34 -11.72
CA SER A 165 24.03 4.64 -11.50
C SER A 165 25.09 4.83 -12.59
N GLU A 166 24.91 5.83 -13.46
CA GLU A 166 25.98 6.38 -14.28
C GLU A 166 26.99 7.16 -13.43
#